data_AF-A0A1P8Q4V4-F1
#
_entry.id   AF-A0A1P8Q4V4-F1
#
_cell.length_a   1.000
_cell.length_b   1.000
_cell.length_c   1.000
_cell.angle_alpha   90.00
_cell.angle_beta   90.00
_cell.angle_gamma   90.00
#
_symmetry.space_group_name_H-M   'P 1'
#
loop_
_entity.id
_entity.type
_entity.pdbx_description
1 polymer ?
#
loop_
_entity_poly.entity_id
_entity_poly.type
_entity_poly.pdbx_seq_one_letter_code
_entity_poly.pdbx_strand_id
1 'polypeptide(L)'
;MFSNTKKVALLLAAGVLMSTSFGGTIALADTASTDTSTAVATATNAQDDSDNQVVSSSDDSTTAAQTNTATAATIQSAQDINVQAVKNAMLSELNNLRAQNGLSNLASVSVLDSYAQARTDSFTSSGVDDHAGWNSSSMYPYNLDAEENIAQMPYTMLGTTDATTIAQKITAEFYSENYDPQPNYGHRKNMLNPYINYVGIGVSVGSNGMVYFSQEMGNDQAAHSRYSTSDLYSYYLTNENDYSNASNYDLVDSKKKSADYTDRDGYTTLDLRGGVTTNNADTPVYDRYGNKTSVTLSPNSSWAADMIAVMNNTFYYHVSNNGFVVADDVTPWARFLSGTVITATKDTVIYGDDGNATSRTVAKGSQWITDRRSTNAVTGVKMYRIGTNAWLTKADLTGA
;
A
#
# COMPACT_ATOMS: atom_id res chain seq x y z
N MET A 1 38.24 -15.77 25.11
CA MET A 1 37.69 -15.86 23.74
C MET A 1 36.18 -15.76 23.85
N PHE A 2 35.64 -14.55 23.72
CA PHE A 2 34.19 -14.32 23.70
C PHE A 2 33.83 -13.82 22.31
N SER A 3 32.98 -14.59 21.62
CA SER A 3 32.51 -14.29 20.27
C SER A 3 31.50 -13.14 20.33
N ASN A 4 31.91 -12.01 19.76
CA ASN A 4 31.11 -10.79 19.62
C ASN A 4 30.19 -10.89 18.40
N THR A 5 29.12 -11.68 18.47
CA THR A 5 28.07 -11.64 17.44
C THR A 5 26.87 -10.87 18.00
N LYS A 6 27.01 -9.55 18.04
CA LYS A 6 25.87 -8.64 18.19
C LYS A 6 25.01 -8.80 16.94
N LYS A 7 23.80 -9.35 17.10
CA LYS A 7 22.75 -9.32 16.08
C LYS A 7 22.45 -7.85 15.76
N VAL A 8 22.95 -7.39 14.63
CA VAL A 8 22.54 -6.12 14.02
C VAL A 8 21.08 -6.33 13.62
N ALA A 9 20.15 -5.75 14.38
CA ALA A 9 18.79 -5.56 13.94
C ALA A 9 18.86 -4.53 12.80
N LEU A 10 18.98 -5.04 11.57
CA LEU A 10 18.99 -4.23 10.37
C LEU A 10 17.55 -3.76 10.16
N LEU A 11 17.25 -2.58 10.69
CA LEU A 11 16.00 -1.86 10.52
C LEU A 11 15.94 -1.40 9.05
N LEU A 12 15.57 -2.31 8.14
CA LEU A 12 15.38 -2.02 6.72
C LEU A 12 14.03 -1.34 6.53
N ALA A 13 13.92 -0.08 6.97
CA ALA A 13 12.93 0.80 6.37
C ALA A 13 13.35 0.98 4.90
N ALA A 14 12.61 0.38 3.98
CA ALA A 14 12.91 0.39 2.54
C ALA A 14 13.15 1.81 1.95
N GLY A 15 12.71 2.86 2.65
CA GLY A 15 13.01 4.25 2.31
C GLY A 15 14.50 4.62 2.34
N VAL A 16 15.35 3.94 3.14
CA VAL A 16 16.80 4.20 3.16
C VAL A 16 17.52 3.46 2.02
N LEU A 17 16.96 2.35 1.51
CA LEU A 17 17.69 1.41 0.66
C LEU A 17 17.71 1.74 -0.83
N MET A 18 16.71 2.45 -1.34
CA MET A 18 16.68 2.87 -2.76
C MET A 18 17.51 4.13 -3.04
N SER A 19 18.15 4.73 -2.03
CA SER A 19 19.12 5.82 -2.21
C SER A 19 20.50 5.33 -2.69
N THR A 20 20.75 4.01 -2.69
CA THR A 20 22.08 3.45 -2.99
C THR A 20 22.21 2.71 -4.32
N SER A 21 21.11 2.43 -5.03
CA SER A 21 21.14 1.79 -6.35
C SER A 21 21.11 2.76 -7.53
N PHE A 22 21.06 4.08 -7.29
CA PHE A 22 21.23 5.09 -8.33
C PHE A 22 22.41 5.98 -7.96
N GLY A 23 23.47 5.92 -8.77
CA GLY A 23 24.63 6.80 -8.66
C GLY A 23 24.22 8.26 -8.84
N GLY A 24 23.86 8.91 -7.75
CA GLY A 24 23.51 10.32 -7.66
C GLY A 24 23.26 10.65 -6.20
N THR A 25 24.00 11.61 -5.65
CA THR A 25 23.84 12.13 -4.29
C THR A 25 22.40 12.55 -4.04
N ILE A 26 21.64 11.73 -3.31
CA ILE A 26 20.42 12.16 -2.64
C ILE A 26 20.76 12.23 -1.15
N ALA A 27 20.63 13.43 -0.61
CA ALA A 27 20.96 13.76 0.76
C ALA A 27 20.18 12.86 1.72
N LEU A 28 20.91 12.03 2.46
CA LEU A 28 20.54 11.68 3.83
C LEU A 28 20.39 12.99 4.60
N ALA A 29 19.42 13.06 5.51
CA ALA A 29 19.24 14.20 6.39
C ALA A 29 20.54 14.56 7.11
N ASP A 30 21.32 15.49 6.53
CA ASP A 30 22.09 16.54 7.20
C ASP A 30 22.68 17.48 6.13
N THR A 31 22.06 18.65 5.95
CA THR A 31 22.81 19.90 6.08
C THR A 31 21.82 20.91 6.61
N ALA A 32 21.99 21.24 7.89
CA ALA A 32 21.23 22.29 8.56
C ALA A 32 21.12 23.55 7.69
N SER A 33 19.88 23.91 7.37
CA SER A 33 19.50 25.31 7.21
C SER A 33 18.28 25.52 8.07
N THR A 34 18.52 26.15 9.22
CA THR A 34 17.48 26.76 10.05
C THR A 34 16.63 27.68 9.18
N ASP A 35 15.35 27.37 9.02
CA ASP A 35 14.36 28.42 8.88
C ASP A 35 13.01 28.03 9.49
N THR A 36 12.41 29.01 10.15
CA THR A 36 11.33 28.90 11.13
C THR A 36 9.93 28.73 10.52
N SER A 37 9.10 27.97 11.24
CA SER A 37 7.63 27.98 11.27
C SER A 37 6.90 27.99 9.92
N THR A 38 6.40 26.81 9.52
CA THR A 38 5.17 26.72 8.73
C THR A 38 4.30 25.62 9.33
N ALA A 39 3.16 26.02 9.90
CA ALA A 39 2.13 25.09 10.32
C ALA A 39 1.62 24.35 9.07
N VAL A 40 1.78 23.03 9.07
CA VAL A 40 1.27 22.16 8.00
C VAL A 40 -0.24 22.03 8.22
N ALA A 41 -1.02 22.73 7.39
CA ALA A 41 -2.46 22.55 7.33
C ALA A 41 -2.77 21.25 6.59
N THR A 42 -3.54 20.37 7.24
CA THR A 42 -4.12 19.14 6.68
C THR A 42 -5.09 19.48 5.54
N ALA A 43 -4.87 18.90 4.36
CA ALA A 43 -5.73 19.09 3.20
C ALA A 43 -6.81 18.00 3.15
N THR A 44 -8.07 18.44 3.04
CA THR A 44 -9.21 17.64 2.59
C THR A 44 -9.06 17.34 1.10
N ASN A 45 -8.98 16.07 0.69
CA ASN A 45 -9.08 15.69 -0.72
C ASN A 45 -10.57 15.61 -1.09
N ALA A 46 -11.02 16.57 -1.91
CA ALA A 46 -12.28 16.50 -2.62
C ALA A 46 -11.96 16.15 -4.09
N GLN A 47 -12.03 14.87 -4.44
CA GLN A 47 -12.13 14.44 -5.83
C GLN A 47 -13.18 13.33 -5.89
N ASP A 48 -14.34 13.75 -6.39
CA ASP A 48 -15.51 12.95 -6.73
C ASP A 48 -15.19 12.15 -7.99
N ASP A 49 -15.17 10.82 -7.91
CA ASP A 49 -15.20 9.93 -9.09
C ASP A 49 -16.22 8.81 -8.85
N SER A 50 -17.43 9.07 -9.34
CA SER A 50 -18.59 8.20 -9.19
C SER A 50 -18.76 7.35 -10.45
N ASP A 51 -18.37 6.08 -10.39
CA ASP A 51 -18.90 5.08 -11.33
C ASP A 51 -18.98 3.68 -10.69
N ASN A 52 -20.11 3.44 -10.01
CA ASN A 52 -20.51 2.17 -9.45
C ASN A 52 -21.51 1.49 -10.40
N GLN A 53 -21.06 0.48 -11.18
CA GLN A 53 -21.97 -0.40 -11.92
C GLN A 53 -21.85 -1.85 -11.45
N VAL A 54 -22.84 -2.27 -10.66
CA VAL A 54 -23.12 -3.67 -10.34
C VAL A 54 -23.85 -4.30 -11.52
N VAL A 55 -23.21 -5.26 -12.19
CA VAL A 55 -23.83 -6.09 -13.23
C VAL A 55 -24.80 -7.06 -12.57
N SER A 56 -26.10 -6.83 -12.75
CA SER A 56 -27.15 -7.78 -12.39
C SER A 56 -27.29 -8.85 -13.47
N SER A 57 -27.27 -10.13 -13.09
CA SER A 57 -27.68 -11.22 -13.97
C SER A 57 -28.90 -11.92 -13.38
N SER A 58 -29.98 -11.94 -14.16
CA SER A 58 -31.28 -12.53 -13.85
C SER A 58 -31.41 -13.98 -14.32
N ASP A 59 -32.32 -14.68 -13.62
CA ASP A 59 -33.01 -15.94 -13.94
C ASP A 59 -32.39 -17.28 -13.50
N ASP A 60 -32.93 -17.86 -12.41
CA ASP A 60 -33.64 -19.16 -12.48
C ASP A 60 -34.49 -19.39 -11.20
N SER A 61 -35.77 -19.74 -11.36
CA SER A 61 -36.85 -19.53 -10.37
C SER A 61 -37.26 -20.76 -9.54
N THR A 62 -36.39 -21.77 -9.43
CA THR A 62 -36.68 -22.98 -8.61
C THR A 62 -35.77 -23.16 -7.40
N THR A 63 -34.80 -22.26 -7.20
CA THR A 63 -33.83 -22.24 -6.07
C THR A 63 -34.20 -21.24 -4.96
N ALA A 64 -35.24 -20.42 -5.17
CA ALA A 64 -35.54 -19.22 -4.37
C ALA A 64 -35.84 -19.50 -2.89
N ALA A 65 -36.42 -20.65 -2.52
CA ALA A 65 -36.76 -20.94 -1.13
C ALA A 65 -35.53 -21.29 -0.27
N GLN A 66 -34.59 -22.09 -0.80
CA GLN A 66 -33.34 -22.41 -0.11
C GLN A 66 -32.37 -21.22 -0.11
N THR A 67 -32.32 -20.45 -1.21
CA THR A 67 -31.52 -19.22 -1.31
C THR A 67 -32.01 -18.15 -0.34
N ASN A 68 -33.33 -17.94 -0.19
CA ASN A 68 -33.87 -16.94 0.75
C ASN A 68 -33.61 -17.31 2.21
N THR A 69 -33.69 -18.59 2.59
CA THR A 69 -33.35 -19.03 3.95
C THR A 69 -31.85 -18.94 4.24
N ALA A 70 -31.00 -19.29 3.26
CA ALA A 70 -29.55 -19.18 3.39
C ALA A 70 -29.09 -17.71 3.51
N THR A 71 -29.66 -16.80 2.70
CA THR A 71 -29.39 -15.36 2.79
C THR A 71 -29.86 -14.78 4.13
N ALA A 72 -31.04 -15.15 4.62
CA ALA A 72 -31.54 -14.71 5.93
C ALA A 72 -30.67 -15.22 7.10
N ALA A 73 -30.22 -16.48 7.06
CA ALA A 73 -29.32 -17.05 8.07
C ALA A 73 -27.93 -16.38 8.07
N THR A 74 -27.43 -16.02 6.88
CA THR A 74 -26.16 -15.30 6.72
C THR A 74 -26.25 -13.88 7.28
N ILE A 75 -27.35 -13.17 7.03
CA ILE A 75 -27.60 -11.85 7.60
C ILE A 75 -27.72 -11.93 9.13
N GLN A 76 -28.47 -12.91 9.66
CA GLN A 76 -28.59 -13.10 11.11
C GLN A 76 -27.24 -13.38 11.76
N SER A 77 -26.41 -14.22 11.14
CA SER A 77 -25.06 -14.53 11.66
C SER A 77 -24.15 -13.30 11.69
N ALA A 78 -24.32 -12.36 10.75
CA ALA A 78 -23.63 -11.08 10.80
C ALA A 78 -24.04 -10.23 12.00
N GLN A 79 -25.33 -10.23 12.35
CA GLN A 79 -25.86 -9.49 13.51
C GLN A 79 -25.38 -10.06 14.85
N ASP A 80 -24.97 -11.33 14.88
CA ASP A 80 -24.43 -11.98 16.08
C ASP A 80 -22.94 -11.63 16.34
N ILE A 81 -22.31 -10.82 15.48
CA ILE A 81 -20.92 -10.37 15.67
C ILE A 81 -20.83 -9.50 16.92
N ASN A 82 -19.94 -9.87 17.84
CA ASN A 82 -19.58 -9.03 18.97
C ASN A 82 -18.66 -7.89 18.51
N VAL A 83 -19.27 -6.76 18.15
CA VAL A 83 -18.59 -5.55 17.65
C VAL A 83 -17.46 -5.10 18.58
N GLN A 84 -17.68 -5.05 19.90
CA GLN A 84 -16.63 -4.59 20.82
C GLN A 84 -15.44 -5.55 20.88
N ALA A 85 -15.69 -6.86 20.83
CA ALA A 85 -14.61 -7.85 20.76
C ALA A 85 -13.82 -7.72 19.46
N VAL A 86 -14.49 -7.46 18.32
CA VAL A 86 -13.83 -7.20 17.03
C VAL A 86 -12.94 -5.96 17.11
N LYS A 87 -13.45 -4.84 17.66
CA LYS A 87 -12.65 -3.61 17.84
C LYS A 87 -11.36 -3.87 18.62
N ASN A 88 -11.46 -4.60 19.74
CA ASN A 88 -10.30 -4.94 20.56
C ASN A 88 -9.32 -5.88 19.82
N ALA A 89 -9.84 -6.84 19.06
CA ALA A 89 -9.03 -7.75 18.25
C ALA A 89 -8.33 -7.02 17.11
N MET A 90 -8.99 -6.06 16.45
CA MET A 90 -8.40 -5.23 15.41
C MET A 90 -7.24 -4.38 15.93
N LEU A 91 -7.37 -3.77 17.10
CA LEU A 91 -6.25 -3.03 17.73
C LEU A 91 -5.07 -3.96 18.00
N SER A 92 -5.36 -5.17 18.52
CA SER A 92 -4.33 -6.17 18.82
C SER A 92 -3.62 -6.64 17.55
N GLU A 93 -4.37 -6.89 16.48
CA GLU A 93 -3.83 -7.36 15.20
C GLU A 93 -3.05 -6.27 14.45
N LEU A 94 -3.53 -5.02 14.48
CA LEU A 94 -2.80 -3.87 13.95
C LEU A 94 -1.44 -3.70 14.66
N ASN A 95 -1.42 -3.80 15.99
CA ASN A 95 -0.18 -3.72 16.76
C ASN A 95 0.73 -4.94 16.55
N ASN A 96 0.16 -6.13 16.31
CA ASN A 96 0.92 -7.31 15.91
C ASN A 96 1.62 -7.11 14.55
N LEU A 97 0.90 -6.59 13.54
CA LEU A 97 1.45 -6.20 12.26
C LEU A 97 2.59 -5.17 12.43
N ARG A 98 2.36 -4.12 13.23
CA ARG A 98 3.38 -3.09 13.49
C ARG A 98 4.63 -3.66 14.16
N ALA A 99 4.48 -4.57 15.13
CA ALA A 99 5.59 -5.22 15.81
C ALA A 99 6.45 -6.08 14.85
N GLN A 100 5.84 -6.78 13.90
CA GLN A 100 6.55 -7.53 12.85
C GLN A 100 7.43 -6.63 11.97
N ASN A 101 7.13 -5.32 11.93
CA ASN A 101 7.84 -4.32 11.16
C ASN A 101 8.72 -3.40 12.05
N GLY A 102 8.93 -3.77 13.31
CA GLY A 102 9.75 -3.00 14.25
C GLY A 102 9.17 -1.64 14.65
N LEU A 103 7.86 -1.44 14.45
CA LEU A 103 7.17 -0.20 14.77
C LEU A 103 6.57 -0.23 16.18
N SER A 104 6.46 0.95 16.78
CA SER A 104 5.80 1.12 18.09
C SER A 104 4.30 0.85 17.99
N ASN A 105 3.72 0.27 19.04
CA ASN A 105 2.28 0.09 19.15
C ASN A 105 1.54 1.44 19.12
N LEU A 106 0.37 1.45 18.48
CA LEU A 106 -0.60 2.53 18.59
C LEU A 106 -1.47 2.34 19.84
N ALA A 107 -1.85 3.46 20.46
CA ALA A 107 -2.76 3.49 21.58
C ALA A 107 -4.18 3.88 21.11
N SER A 108 -5.20 3.14 21.60
CA SER A 108 -6.60 3.51 21.39
C SER A 108 -6.98 4.70 22.26
N VAL A 109 -7.67 5.68 21.68
CA VAL A 109 -8.16 6.85 22.43
C VAL A 109 -9.63 7.12 22.13
N SER A 110 -10.40 7.46 23.17
CA SER A 110 -11.87 7.53 23.09
C SER A 110 -12.39 8.53 22.06
N VAL A 111 -11.66 9.62 21.81
CA VAL A 111 -12.01 10.63 20.80
C VAL A 111 -12.01 10.01 19.41
N LEU A 112 -10.91 9.34 19.05
CA LEU A 112 -10.79 8.66 17.77
C LEU A 112 -11.75 7.48 17.68
N ASP A 113 -11.92 6.68 18.76
CA ASP A 113 -12.88 5.56 18.77
C ASP A 113 -14.32 6.03 18.53
N SER A 114 -14.70 7.18 19.08
CA SER A 114 -16.03 7.76 18.88
C SER A 114 -16.21 8.26 17.45
N TYR A 115 -15.19 8.88 16.88
CA TYR A 115 -15.22 9.37 15.51
C TYR A 115 -15.26 8.21 14.51
N ALA A 116 -14.38 7.23 14.67
CA ALA A 116 -14.35 6.01 13.87
C ALA A 116 -15.70 5.26 13.90
N GLN A 117 -16.32 5.18 15.09
CA GLN A 117 -17.64 4.56 15.23
C GLN A 117 -18.72 5.34 14.48
N ALA A 118 -18.74 6.67 14.59
CA ALA A 118 -19.68 7.51 13.85
C ALA A 118 -19.51 7.34 12.33
N ARG A 119 -18.27 7.17 11.85
CA ARG A 119 -17.98 6.87 10.45
C ARG A 119 -18.60 5.55 10.02
N THR A 120 -18.33 4.45 10.72
CA THR A 120 -18.92 3.15 10.35
C THR A 120 -20.43 3.10 10.50
N ASP A 121 -21.00 3.81 11.48
CA ASP A 121 -22.45 3.92 11.64
C ASP A 121 -23.10 4.60 10.42
N SER A 122 -22.46 5.64 9.87
CA SER A 122 -22.94 6.31 8.66
C SER A 122 -22.98 5.37 7.44
N PHE A 123 -21.96 4.50 7.30
CA PHE A 123 -21.86 3.55 6.19
C PHE A 123 -22.96 2.49 6.17
N THR A 124 -23.61 2.21 7.31
CA THR A 124 -24.73 1.27 7.35
C THR A 124 -25.92 1.70 6.49
N SER A 125 -26.01 2.99 6.15
CA SER A 125 -27.06 3.56 5.31
C SER A 125 -26.61 3.88 3.88
N SER A 126 -25.34 4.25 3.68
CA SER A 126 -24.81 4.76 2.41
C SER A 126 -23.86 3.81 1.69
N GLY A 127 -23.30 2.81 2.37
CA GLY A 127 -22.03 2.21 1.96
C GLY A 127 -20.82 3.07 2.34
N VAL A 128 -19.62 2.55 2.10
CA VAL A 128 -18.35 3.29 2.22
C VAL A 128 -18.34 4.44 1.20
N ASP A 129 -17.88 5.62 1.62
CA ASP A 129 -18.11 6.90 0.93
C ASP A 129 -16.85 7.53 0.31
N ASP A 130 -15.80 6.74 0.08
CA ASP A 130 -14.51 7.22 -0.46
C ASP A 130 -14.00 8.49 0.25
N HIS A 131 -14.04 8.45 1.59
CA HIS A 131 -13.60 9.53 2.48
C HIS A 131 -14.42 10.84 2.38
N ALA A 132 -15.52 10.89 1.63
CA ALA A 132 -16.30 12.13 1.43
C ALA A 132 -16.84 12.72 2.74
N GLY A 133 -17.18 11.89 3.71
CA GLY A 133 -17.64 12.31 5.05
C GLY A 133 -16.53 12.52 6.09
N TRP A 134 -15.26 12.38 5.70
CA TRP A 134 -14.14 12.50 6.63
C TRP A 134 -13.80 13.96 6.96
N ASN A 135 -13.51 14.21 8.24
CA ASN A 135 -13.20 15.53 8.78
C ASN A 135 -12.24 15.39 9.96
N SER A 136 -10.95 15.57 9.68
CA SER A 136 -9.89 15.49 10.69
C SER A 136 -10.08 16.47 11.85
N SER A 137 -10.79 17.59 11.68
CA SER A 137 -11.05 18.52 12.81
C SER A 137 -11.86 17.87 13.93
N SER A 138 -12.68 16.87 13.62
CA SER A 138 -13.46 16.09 14.60
C SER A 138 -12.60 15.14 15.44
N MET A 139 -11.32 14.95 15.09
CA MET A 139 -10.37 14.11 15.79
C MET A 139 -9.60 14.86 16.90
N TYR A 140 -9.83 16.17 17.09
CA TYR A 140 -9.11 16.97 18.09
C TYR A 140 -9.16 16.36 19.51
N PRO A 141 -8.03 16.23 20.23
CA PRO A 141 -6.73 16.83 19.93
C PRO A 141 -5.80 15.98 19.06
N TYR A 142 -6.25 14.85 18.53
CA TYR A 142 -5.46 13.87 17.78
C TYR A 142 -5.48 14.08 16.26
N ASN A 143 -5.81 15.29 15.81
CA ASN A 143 -6.02 15.62 14.40
C ASN A 143 -4.74 16.01 13.66
N LEU A 144 -3.57 15.96 14.32
CA LEU A 144 -2.29 16.14 13.64
C LEU A 144 -1.90 14.82 12.98
N ASP A 145 -1.31 14.90 11.78
CA ASP A 145 -0.92 13.72 11.01
C ASP A 145 -2.09 12.75 10.79
N ALA A 146 -3.30 13.31 10.64
CA ALA A 146 -4.54 12.55 10.59
C ALA A 146 -4.64 11.70 9.33
N GLU A 147 -5.02 10.44 9.50
CA GLU A 147 -5.17 9.44 8.44
C GLU A 147 -6.43 8.61 8.70
N GLU A 148 -7.09 8.13 7.64
CA GLU A 148 -8.26 7.27 7.72
C GLU A 148 -8.03 6.01 6.89
N ASN A 149 -8.43 4.85 7.42
CA ASN A 149 -8.66 3.64 6.63
C ASN A 149 -10.12 3.24 6.74
N ILE A 150 -10.81 3.01 5.62
CA ILE A 150 -12.20 2.56 5.59
C ILE A 150 -12.37 1.36 4.68
N ALA A 151 -13.16 0.39 5.10
CA ALA A 151 -13.50 -0.75 4.27
C ALA A 151 -14.86 -1.32 4.66
N GLN A 152 -15.36 -2.19 3.78
CA GLN A 152 -16.52 -3.01 4.05
C GLN A 152 -16.29 -4.43 3.55
N MET A 153 -16.84 -5.42 4.26
CA MET A 153 -16.83 -6.81 3.81
C MET A 153 -18.20 -7.45 4.06
N PRO A 154 -18.76 -8.21 3.10
CA PRO A 154 -19.94 -9.01 3.37
C PRO A 154 -19.61 -10.14 4.36
N TYR A 155 -20.57 -10.51 5.19
CA TYR A 155 -20.40 -11.64 6.12
C TYR A 155 -19.98 -12.93 5.42
N THR A 156 -20.40 -13.16 4.17
CA THR A 156 -19.97 -14.34 3.39
C THR A 156 -18.46 -14.41 3.17
N MET A 157 -17.76 -13.27 3.09
CA MET A 157 -16.30 -13.21 3.01
C MET A 157 -15.65 -13.42 4.39
N LEU A 158 -16.27 -12.93 5.46
CA LEU A 158 -15.80 -13.15 6.83
C LEU A 158 -16.01 -14.62 7.27
N GLY A 159 -17.20 -15.17 7.02
CA GLY A 159 -17.58 -16.56 7.26
C GLY A 159 -17.51 -17.00 8.72
N THR A 160 -17.50 -16.05 9.66
CA THR A 160 -17.28 -16.30 11.09
C THR A 160 -17.79 -15.14 11.93
N THR A 161 -18.11 -15.41 13.20
CA THR A 161 -18.36 -14.41 14.24
C THR A 161 -17.18 -14.27 15.22
N ASP A 162 -16.12 -15.05 15.05
CA ASP A 162 -14.92 -14.99 15.89
C ASP A 162 -14.16 -13.68 15.66
N ALA A 163 -14.02 -12.90 16.73
CA ALA A 163 -13.47 -11.56 16.66
C ALA A 163 -12.01 -11.52 16.17
N THR A 164 -11.18 -12.49 16.58
CA THR A 164 -9.79 -12.58 16.15
C THR A 164 -9.68 -12.87 14.66
N THR A 165 -10.45 -13.84 14.18
CA THR A 165 -10.47 -14.20 12.75
C THR A 165 -11.00 -13.04 11.90
N ILE A 166 -12.03 -12.33 12.35
CA ILE A 166 -12.54 -11.13 11.67
C ILE A 166 -11.44 -10.06 11.60
N ALA A 167 -10.79 -9.73 12.71
CA ALA A 167 -9.70 -8.76 12.76
C ALA A 167 -8.56 -9.10 11.79
N GLN A 168 -8.11 -10.36 11.78
CA GLN A 168 -7.08 -10.85 10.86
C GLN A 168 -7.48 -10.71 9.39
N LYS A 169 -8.73 -10.98 9.03
CA LYS A 169 -9.22 -10.81 7.66
C LYS A 169 -9.23 -9.34 7.25
N ILE A 170 -9.67 -8.44 8.13
CA ILE A 170 -9.70 -7.00 7.86
C ILE A 170 -8.28 -6.45 7.72
N THR A 171 -7.38 -6.76 8.67
CA THR A 171 -5.99 -6.32 8.59
C THR A 171 -5.29 -6.88 7.36
N ALA A 172 -5.56 -8.13 6.96
CA ALA A 172 -5.04 -8.70 5.73
C ALA A 172 -5.58 -8.01 4.48
N GLU A 173 -6.82 -7.54 4.51
CA GLU A 173 -7.40 -6.77 3.41
C GLU A 173 -6.83 -5.36 3.32
N PHE A 174 -6.77 -4.60 4.42
CA PHE A 174 -6.06 -3.31 4.43
C PHE A 174 -4.58 -3.46 4.08
N TYR A 175 -3.96 -4.60 4.39
CA TYR A 175 -2.58 -4.86 4.01
C TYR A 175 -2.47 -5.14 2.52
N SER A 176 -3.31 -6.00 1.95
CA SER A 176 -3.11 -6.54 0.59
C SER A 176 -3.92 -5.84 -0.49
N GLU A 177 -5.05 -5.25 -0.10
CA GLU A 177 -6.07 -4.64 -0.96
C GLU A 177 -6.45 -5.54 -2.13
N ASN A 178 -6.75 -6.81 -1.85
CA ASN A 178 -7.04 -7.78 -2.91
C ASN A 178 -8.43 -7.58 -3.51
N TYR A 179 -9.34 -6.96 -2.76
CA TYR A 179 -10.73 -6.71 -3.13
C TYR A 179 -11.04 -5.21 -3.29
N ASP A 180 -10.04 -4.35 -3.15
CA ASP A 180 -10.15 -2.93 -3.44
C ASP A 180 -10.20 -2.71 -4.98
N PRO A 181 -11.17 -1.96 -5.52
CA PRO A 181 -11.20 -1.64 -6.95
C PRO A 181 -9.99 -0.81 -7.41
N GLN A 182 -9.36 -0.06 -6.50
CA GLN A 182 -8.18 0.75 -6.74
C GLN A 182 -7.11 0.44 -5.69
N PRO A 183 -6.39 -0.70 -5.81
CA PRO A 183 -5.43 -1.14 -4.83
C PRO A 183 -4.18 -0.25 -4.83
N ASN A 184 -4.27 0.87 -4.12
CA ASN A 184 -3.29 1.93 -4.02
C ASN A 184 -2.40 1.79 -2.78
N TYR A 185 -2.67 0.79 -1.93
CA TYR A 185 -1.95 0.44 -0.71
C TYR A 185 -1.86 1.60 0.29
N GLY A 186 -2.78 2.56 0.19
CA GLY A 186 -2.96 3.64 1.15
C GLY A 186 -3.29 3.10 2.54
N HIS A 187 -4.10 2.03 2.60
CA HIS A 187 -4.43 1.41 3.88
C HIS A 187 -3.21 0.83 4.57
N ARG A 188 -2.37 0.10 3.82
CA ARG A 188 -1.10 -0.44 4.32
C ARG A 188 -0.16 0.68 4.78
N LYS A 189 -0.05 1.76 3.98
CA LYS A 189 0.76 2.94 4.34
C LYS A 189 0.33 3.48 5.71
N ASN A 190 -0.96 3.70 5.92
CA ASN A 190 -1.44 4.28 7.18
C ASN A 190 -1.20 3.32 8.37
N MET A 191 -1.51 2.02 8.22
CA MET A 191 -1.25 1.02 9.27
C MET A 191 0.23 0.95 9.69
N LEU A 192 1.14 1.15 8.74
CA LEU A 192 2.59 1.09 8.93
C LEU A 192 3.25 2.46 9.04
N ASN A 193 2.48 3.54 9.23
CA ASN A 193 3.05 4.87 9.42
C ASN A 193 3.87 4.90 10.72
N PRO A 194 5.19 5.17 10.65
CA PRO A 194 6.06 5.19 11.83
C PRO A 194 5.90 6.46 12.68
N TYR A 195 5.20 7.47 12.15
CA TYR A 195 5.06 8.78 12.74
C TYR A 195 3.72 9.02 13.43
N ILE A 196 2.86 8.01 13.55
CA ILE A 196 1.60 8.09 14.30
C ILE A 196 1.68 7.30 15.61
N ASN A 197 0.92 7.73 16.61
CA ASN A 197 0.92 7.13 17.94
C ASN A 197 -0.46 6.70 18.43
N TYR A 198 -1.53 7.21 17.83
CA TYR A 198 -2.88 6.93 18.27
C TYR A 198 -3.76 6.43 17.13
N VAL A 199 -4.74 5.62 17.49
CA VAL A 199 -5.75 5.08 16.59
C VAL A 199 -7.11 5.07 17.30
N GLY A 200 -8.19 5.17 16.54
CA GLY A 200 -9.53 4.80 16.95
C GLY A 200 -10.11 3.81 15.97
N ILE A 201 -10.91 2.87 16.46
CA ILE A 201 -11.47 1.80 15.62
C ILE A 201 -12.99 1.88 15.65
N GLY A 202 -13.59 1.86 14.46
CA GLY A 202 -15.04 1.81 14.23
C GLY A 202 -15.41 0.47 13.61
N VAL A 203 -16.49 -0.13 14.09
CA VAL A 203 -17.08 -1.33 13.47
C VAL A 203 -18.60 -1.24 13.57
N SER A 204 -19.30 -1.43 12.45
CA SER A 204 -20.76 -1.46 12.41
C SER A 204 -21.24 -2.59 11.49
N VAL A 205 -22.36 -3.23 11.83
CA VAL A 205 -22.97 -4.29 11.01
C VAL A 205 -24.26 -3.74 10.39
N GLY A 206 -24.31 -3.67 9.07
CA GLY A 206 -25.50 -3.27 8.33
C GLY A 206 -26.57 -4.37 8.33
N SER A 207 -27.83 -3.97 8.18
CA SER A 207 -28.97 -4.90 8.07
C SER A 207 -28.91 -5.78 6.81
N ASN A 208 -28.08 -5.41 5.84
CA ASN A 208 -27.75 -6.16 4.63
C ASN A 208 -26.69 -7.26 4.84
N GLY A 209 -26.17 -7.45 6.06
CA GLY A 209 -25.11 -8.41 6.35
C GLY A 209 -23.71 -7.94 5.93
N MET A 210 -23.56 -6.67 5.58
CA MET A 210 -22.25 -6.02 5.43
C MET A 210 -21.69 -5.65 6.80
N VAL A 211 -20.38 -5.78 6.95
CA VAL A 211 -19.66 -5.27 8.11
C VAL A 211 -18.75 -4.16 7.62
N TYR A 212 -18.83 -3.01 8.29
CA TYR A 212 -18.13 -1.78 7.96
C TYR A 212 -17.06 -1.52 9.01
N PHE A 213 -15.90 -1.05 8.57
CA PHE A 213 -14.71 -0.86 9.41
C PHE A 213 -14.09 0.50 9.15
N SER A 214 -13.66 1.18 10.21
CA SER A 214 -12.82 2.39 10.13
C SER A 214 -11.65 2.29 11.10
N GLN A 215 -10.48 2.80 10.68
CA GLN A 215 -9.37 3.17 11.54
C GLN A 215 -9.08 4.66 11.36
N GLU A 216 -9.21 5.43 12.44
CA GLU A 216 -8.88 6.86 12.47
C GLU A 216 -7.55 7.01 13.19
N MET A 217 -6.50 7.49 12.52
CA MET A 217 -5.14 7.55 13.06
C MET A 217 -4.65 8.97 13.13
N GLY A 218 -3.78 9.27 14.10
CA GLY A 218 -3.20 10.60 14.22
C GLY A 218 -2.44 10.81 15.52
N ASN A 219 -2.12 12.07 15.78
CA ASN A 219 -1.29 12.53 16.89
C ASN A 219 -1.89 13.71 17.64
N ASP A 220 -1.69 13.70 18.95
CA ASP A 220 -1.74 14.93 19.73
C ASP A 220 -0.47 15.78 19.52
N GLN A 221 -0.47 16.99 20.05
CA GLN A 221 0.68 17.89 19.94
C GLN A 221 1.97 17.29 20.50
N ALA A 222 1.89 16.53 21.59
CA ALA A 222 3.07 15.99 22.28
C ALA A 222 3.70 14.82 21.52
N ALA A 223 2.90 14.00 20.86
CA ALA A 223 3.34 12.94 19.96
C ALA A 223 3.90 13.51 18.65
N HIS A 224 3.18 14.43 18.01
CA HIS A 224 3.59 15.09 16.77
C HIS A 224 4.97 15.74 16.90
N SER A 225 5.21 16.48 18.00
CA SER A 225 6.49 17.17 18.24
C SER A 225 7.70 16.25 18.48
N ARG A 226 7.53 14.92 18.50
CA ARG A 226 8.65 13.96 18.61
C ARG A 226 9.33 13.70 17.26
N TYR A 227 8.66 14.03 16.16
CA TYR A 227 9.13 13.73 14.82
C TYR A 227 9.57 15.00 14.09
N SER A 228 10.51 14.86 13.15
CA SER A 228 10.91 15.97 12.30
C SER A 228 9.79 16.34 11.34
N THR A 229 9.51 17.64 11.19
CA THR A 229 8.55 18.14 10.19
C THR A 229 8.95 17.75 8.76
N SER A 230 10.25 17.69 8.45
CA SER A 230 10.73 17.23 7.14
C SER A 230 10.38 15.78 6.87
N ASP A 231 10.45 14.93 7.89
CA ASP A 231 10.25 13.48 7.77
C ASP A 231 8.77 13.17 7.65
N LEU A 232 7.94 13.83 8.47
CA LEU A 232 6.48 13.82 8.35
C LEU A 232 6.02 14.26 6.97
N TYR A 233 6.54 15.40 6.47
CA TYR A 233 6.19 15.90 5.14
C TYR A 233 6.66 14.96 4.02
N SER A 234 7.88 14.42 4.13
CA SER A 234 8.39 13.46 3.15
C SER A 234 7.55 12.19 3.12
N TYR A 235 7.13 11.69 4.29
CA TYR A 235 6.23 10.55 4.39
C TYR A 235 4.84 10.85 3.82
N TYR A 236 4.28 12.01 4.14
CA TYR A 236 3.01 12.47 3.60
C TYR A 236 3.04 12.49 2.07
N LEU A 237 4.11 13.01 1.46
CA LEU A 237 4.31 13.06 0.01
C LEU A 237 4.50 11.68 -0.66
N THR A 238 4.72 10.62 0.12
CA THR A 238 4.64 9.26 -0.43
C THR A 238 3.18 8.97 -0.73
N ASN A 239 2.80 8.86 -2.00
CA ASN A 239 1.43 8.57 -2.40
C ASN A 239 1.33 7.11 -2.82
N GLU A 240 0.18 6.49 -2.56
CA GLU A 240 -0.22 5.17 -3.10
C GLU A 240 0.85 4.08 -2.91
N ASN A 241 1.55 4.11 -1.77
CA ASN A 241 2.66 3.21 -1.42
C ASN A 241 3.80 3.24 -2.47
N ASP A 242 4.53 4.37 -2.55
CA ASP A 242 5.68 4.63 -3.45
C ASP A 242 6.89 3.70 -3.19
N TYR A 243 6.67 2.40 -3.06
CA TYR A 243 7.65 1.37 -2.68
C TYR A 243 8.23 1.48 -1.27
N SER A 244 7.90 2.52 -0.52
CA SER A 244 8.30 2.65 0.86
C SER A 244 7.30 1.94 1.76
N ASN A 245 7.39 0.61 1.79
CA ASN A 245 7.44 -0.20 3.02
C ASN A 245 7.48 -1.66 2.57
N ALA A 246 8.69 -2.12 2.23
CA ALA A 246 9.00 -3.53 2.47
C ALA A 246 8.52 -3.85 3.87
N SER A 247 7.55 -4.76 3.93
CA SER A 247 6.85 -5.05 5.16
C SER A 247 6.65 -6.54 5.28
N ASN A 248 6.56 -6.99 6.52
CA ASN A 248 6.24 -8.38 6.83
C ASN A 248 4.85 -8.43 7.45
N TYR A 249 4.06 -9.39 6.99
CA TYR A 249 2.85 -9.78 7.67
C TYR A 249 2.65 -11.29 7.60
N ASP A 250 3.01 -12.01 8.67
CA ASP A 250 3.06 -13.46 8.75
C ASP A 250 1.80 -14.17 8.24
N LEU A 251 0.60 -13.62 8.46
CA LEU A 251 -0.65 -14.22 7.98
C LEU A 251 -0.78 -14.17 6.45
N VAL A 252 -0.32 -13.09 5.82
CA VAL A 252 -0.29 -12.96 4.36
C VAL A 252 0.91 -13.70 3.79
N ASP A 253 2.07 -13.56 4.43
CA ASP A 253 3.35 -14.09 3.94
C ASP A 253 3.52 -15.59 4.16
N SER A 254 2.87 -16.20 5.16
CA SER A 254 2.87 -17.67 5.35
C SER A 254 2.30 -18.47 4.18
N LYS A 255 1.57 -17.81 3.26
CA LYS A 255 1.12 -18.40 2.00
C LYS A 255 2.27 -18.59 1.00
N LYS A 256 3.38 -17.88 1.18
CA LYS A 256 4.60 -17.96 0.37
C LYS A 256 5.50 -19.10 0.87
N LYS A 257 5.24 -20.32 0.37
CA LYS A 257 5.86 -21.55 0.90
C LYS A 257 7.09 -22.06 0.13
N SER A 258 7.44 -21.44 -0.98
CA SER A 258 8.59 -21.90 -1.78
C SER A 258 9.91 -21.56 -1.06
N ALA A 259 10.98 -22.30 -1.37
CA ALA A 259 12.30 -21.99 -0.82
C ALA A 259 12.92 -20.67 -1.38
N ASP A 260 12.22 -19.94 -2.26
CA ASP A 260 12.57 -18.56 -2.63
C ASP A 260 12.24 -17.58 -1.49
N TYR A 261 11.30 -17.91 -0.61
CA TYR A 261 10.84 -17.03 0.48
C TYR A 261 11.46 -17.37 1.84
N THR A 262 12.42 -18.30 1.87
CA THR A 262 13.04 -18.74 3.12
C THR A 262 14.32 -17.94 3.38
N ASP A 263 14.26 -17.08 4.39
CA ASP A 263 15.42 -16.34 4.88
C ASP A 263 16.56 -17.30 5.28
N ARG A 264 17.79 -16.92 4.90
CA ARG A 264 19.03 -17.64 5.25
C ARG A 264 20.19 -16.65 5.32
N ASP A 265 21.36 -17.11 5.78
CA ASP A 265 22.53 -16.23 5.85
C ASP A 265 22.88 -15.67 4.46
N GLY A 266 23.06 -14.35 4.39
CA GLY A 266 23.28 -13.64 3.12
C GLY A 266 22.08 -13.57 2.16
N TYR A 267 20.88 -13.96 2.59
CA TYR A 267 19.63 -13.92 1.82
C TYR A 267 18.47 -13.44 2.69
N THR A 268 18.02 -12.21 2.45
CA THR A 268 16.82 -11.65 3.08
C THR A 268 15.79 -11.30 2.02
N THR A 269 14.52 -11.53 2.34
CA THR A 269 13.41 -11.15 1.47
C THR A 269 12.63 -9.97 2.01
N LEU A 270 12.03 -9.22 1.12
CA LEU A 270 11.20 -8.05 1.40
C LEU A 270 9.93 -8.16 0.55
N ASP A 271 8.73 -8.01 1.14
CA ASP A 271 7.48 -8.01 0.37
C ASP A 271 7.52 -6.84 -0.63
N LEU A 272 7.22 -7.17 -1.88
CA LEU A 272 7.06 -6.22 -2.96
C LEU A 272 5.73 -6.51 -3.65
N ARG A 273 5.03 -5.47 -4.10
CA ARG A 273 3.85 -5.66 -4.94
C ARG A 273 4.04 -4.85 -6.21
N GLY A 274 4.08 -5.53 -7.35
CA GLY A 274 4.33 -4.88 -8.63
C GLY A 274 5.00 -5.82 -9.61
N GLY A 275 6.05 -5.31 -10.24
CA GLY A 275 6.88 -6.05 -11.15
C GLY A 275 8.07 -5.23 -11.65
N VAL A 276 8.71 -5.78 -12.67
CA VAL A 276 9.88 -5.19 -13.32
C VAL A 276 9.69 -5.22 -14.82
N THR A 277 10.23 -4.22 -15.51
CA THR A 277 10.38 -4.23 -16.96
C THR A 277 11.86 -4.27 -17.27
N THR A 278 12.27 -5.24 -18.08
CA THR A 278 13.64 -5.31 -18.58
C THR A 278 13.92 -4.11 -19.48
N ASN A 279 15.14 -3.59 -19.45
CA ASN A 279 15.51 -2.46 -20.30
C ASN A 279 15.69 -2.88 -21.78
N ASN A 280 16.27 -2.00 -22.59
CA ASN A 280 16.51 -2.20 -24.04
C ASN A 280 17.57 -3.29 -24.38
N ALA A 281 17.77 -4.30 -23.51
CA ALA A 281 18.70 -5.42 -23.70
C ALA A 281 18.17 -6.72 -23.06
N ASP A 282 18.73 -7.86 -23.45
CA ASP A 282 18.43 -9.15 -22.81
C ASP A 282 18.89 -9.12 -21.34
N THR A 283 17.97 -9.37 -20.40
CA THR A 283 18.27 -9.34 -18.96
C THR A 283 18.59 -10.75 -18.45
N PRO A 284 19.77 -10.98 -17.85
CA PRO A 284 20.12 -12.27 -17.24
C PRO A 284 19.21 -12.65 -16.07
N VAL A 285 18.85 -13.93 -15.97
CA VAL A 285 18.18 -14.49 -14.79
C VAL A 285 19.18 -15.22 -13.90
N TYR A 286 19.09 -14.98 -12.60
CA TYR A 286 19.87 -15.58 -11.53
C TYR A 286 18.99 -16.54 -10.71
N ASP A 287 19.59 -17.58 -10.15
CA ASP A 287 18.91 -18.50 -9.24
C ASP A 287 18.80 -17.90 -7.82
N ARG A 288 18.11 -18.60 -6.92
CA ARG A 288 17.95 -18.18 -5.51
C ARG A 288 19.27 -18.10 -4.74
N TYR A 289 20.37 -18.59 -5.28
CA TYR A 289 21.69 -18.56 -4.68
C TYR A 289 22.57 -17.47 -5.30
N GLY A 290 22.02 -16.65 -6.21
CA GLY A 290 22.74 -15.59 -6.91
C GLY A 290 23.60 -16.09 -8.07
N ASN A 291 23.45 -17.34 -8.51
CA ASN A 291 24.19 -17.85 -9.67
C ASN A 291 23.45 -17.48 -10.96
N LYS A 292 24.18 -16.93 -11.94
CA LYS A 292 23.62 -16.68 -13.27
C LYS A 292 23.20 -17.98 -13.94
N THR A 293 21.98 -18.02 -14.45
CA THR A 293 21.41 -19.17 -15.17
C THR A 293 21.64 -19.03 -16.68
N SER A 294 21.21 -20.03 -17.46
CA SER A 294 21.17 -19.95 -18.93
C SER A 294 19.95 -19.21 -19.48
N VAL A 295 19.04 -18.75 -18.61
CA VAL A 295 17.80 -18.06 -19.00
C VAL A 295 18.04 -16.56 -19.05
N THR A 296 17.50 -15.93 -20.09
CA THR A 296 17.41 -14.47 -20.21
C THR A 296 15.95 -14.07 -20.44
N LEU A 297 15.62 -12.86 -20.03
CA LEU A 297 14.35 -12.20 -20.34
C LEU A 297 14.57 -11.27 -21.53
N SER A 298 13.64 -11.27 -22.48
CA SER A 298 13.75 -10.43 -23.68
C SER A 298 13.68 -8.93 -23.34
N PRO A 299 14.25 -8.03 -24.17
CA PRO A 299 14.24 -6.59 -23.93
C PRO A 299 12.81 -6.04 -23.84
N ASN A 300 12.61 -5.00 -23.01
CA ASN A 300 11.32 -4.33 -22.81
C ASN A 300 10.15 -5.26 -22.45
N SER A 301 10.43 -6.43 -21.86
CA SER A 301 9.43 -7.37 -21.37
C SER A 301 9.11 -7.10 -19.89
N SER A 302 7.84 -7.24 -19.52
CA SER A 302 7.37 -7.00 -18.16
C SER A 302 7.08 -8.29 -17.42
N TRP A 303 7.51 -8.35 -16.17
CA TRP A 303 7.39 -9.52 -15.30
C TRP A 303 6.81 -9.11 -13.95
N ALA A 304 5.85 -9.88 -13.46
CA ALA A 304 5.36 -9.67 -12.10
C ALA A 304 6.47 -10.01 -11.10
N ALA A 305 6.57 -9.19 -10.05
CA ALA A 305 7.47 -9.41 -8.94
C ALA A 305 6.70 -9.23 -7.62
N ASP A 306 6.97 -10.12 -6.69
CA ASP A 306 6.28 -10.26 -5.41
C ASP A 306 7.23 -10.17 -4.20
N MET A 307 8.54 -10.09 -4.46
CA MET A 307 9.55 -9.79 -3.45
C MET A 307 10.77 -9.09 -4.06
N ILE A 308 11.53 -8.46 -3.17
CA ILE A 308 12.94 -8.17 -3.37
C ILE A 308 13.74 -9.19 -2.56
N ALA A 309 14.76 -9.79 -3.18
CA ALA A 309 15.76 -10.60 -2.49
C ALA A 309 17.08 -9.83 -2.42
N VAL A 310 17.69 -9.79 -1.24
CA VAL A 310 19.04 -9.25 -1.05
C VAL A 310 20.00 -10.44 -0.94
N MET A 311 20.77 -10.68 -1.99
CA MET A 311 21.74 -11.78 -2.06
C MET A 311 23.15 -11.19 -2.10
N ASN A 312 23.97 -11.45 -1.08
CA ASN A 312 25.34 -10.92 -1.00
C ASN A 312 25.43 -9.40 -1.23
N ASN A 313 24.54 -8.63 -0.60
CA ASN A 313 24.43 -7.17 -0.75
C ASN A 313 24.02 -6.66 -2.14
N THR A 314 23.64 -7.54 -3.06
CA THR A 314 23.03 -7.17 -4.35
C THR A 314 21.52 -7.39 -4.29
N PHE A 315 20.77 -6.45 -4.88
CA PHE A 315 19.31 -6.48 -4.91
C PHE A 315 18.81 -7.20 -6.15
N TYR A 316 17.80 -8.03 -5.95
CA TYR A 316 17.17 -8.79 -7.00
C TYR A 316 15.65 -8.74 -6.89
N TYR A 317 14.98 -8.76 -8.03
CA TYR A 317 13.53 -8.94 -8.12
C TYR A 317 13.21 -10.37 -8.51
N HIS A 318 12.31 -11.01 -7.76
CA HIS A 318 11.83 -12.34 -8.08
C HIS A 318 10.85 -12.28 -9.27
N VAL A 319 11.10 -13.08 -10.31
CA VAL A 319 10.30 -13.08 -11.55
C VAL A 319 9.73 -14.46 -11.90
N SER A 320 10.24 -15.52 -11.27
CA SER A 320 9.74 -16.90 -11.40
C SER A 320 10.34 -17.77 -10.29
N ASN A 321 9.79 -18.97 -10.06
CA ASN A 321 10.36 -19.90 -9.08
C ASN A 321 11.84 -20.19 -9.40
N ASN A 322 12.73 -19.91 -8.43
CA ASN A 322 14.18 -19.95 -8.60
C ASN A 322 14.74 -19.00 -9.68
N GLY A 323 14.06 -17.90 -9.97
CA GLY A 323 14.45 -16.97 -11.03
C GLY A 323 14.32 -15.51 -10.58
N PHE A 324 15.44 -14.81 -10.65
CA PHE A 324 15.62 -13.46 -10.13
C PHE A 324 16.36 -12.59 -11.15
N VAL A 325 16.06 -11.29 -11.21
CA VAL A 325 16.81 -10.32 -12.03
C VAL A 325 17.45 -9.27 -11.16
N VAL A 326 18.64 -8.81 -11.51
CA VAL A 326 19.36 -7.77 -10.76
C VAL A 326 18.62 -6.43 -10.91
N ALA A 327 18.50 -5.68 -9.82
CA ALA A 327 17.77 -4.42 -9.81
C ALA A 327 18.30 -3.39 -10.83
N ASP A 328 19.61 -3.34 -11.04
CA ASP A 328 20.26 -2.40 -11.98
C ASP A 328 19.92 -2.67 -13.46
N ASP A 329 19.49 -3.89 -13.80
CA ASP A 329 19.22 -4.30 -15.18
C ASP A 329 17.75 -4.08 -15.59
N VAL A 330 16.91 -3.58 -14.68
CA VAL A 330 15.45 -3.49 -14.84
C VAL A 330 14.87 -2.22 -14.24
N THR A 331 13.69 -1.83 -14.73
CA THR A 331 12.90 -0.74 -14.17
C THR A 331 11.74 -1.31 -13.34
N PRO A 332 11.76 -1.15 -12.00
CA PRO A 332 10.66 -1.62 -11.16
C PRO A 332 9.42 -0.75 -11.37
N TRP A 333 8.25 -1.38 -11.41
CA TRP A 333 6.97 -0.69 -11.50
C TRP A 333 5.92 -1.26 -10.56
N ALA A 334 5.07 -0.38 -10.04
CA ALA A 334 3.98 -0.72 -9.16
C ALA A 334 2.70 -0.83 -10.00
N ARG A 335 1.83 -1.79 -9.67
CA ARG A 335 0.56 -2.03 -10.39
C ARG A 335 -0.65 -1.30 -9.81
N PHE A 336 -0.38 -0.32 -8.95
CA PHE A 336 -1.36 0.29 -8.04
C PHE A 336 -2.26 1.35 -8.70
N LEU A 337 -2.21 1.44 -10.03
CA LEU A 337 -2.84 2.51 -10.80
C LEU A 337 -3.77 2.01 -11.90
N SER A 338 -4.19 0.74 -11.87
CA SER A 338 -5.02 0.19 -12.95
C SER A 338 -6.31 0.99 -13.10
N GLY A 339 -6.37 1.86 -14.13
CA GLY A 339 -7.56 2.66 -14.45
C GLY A 339 -7.45 4.16 -14.21
N THR A 340 -6.37 4.65 -13.57
CA THR A 340 -6.19 6.09 -13.32
C THR A 340 -6.04 6.88 -14.63
N VAL A 341 -6.75 8.00 -14.76
CA VAL A 341 -6.66 8.87 -15.95
C VAL A 341 -5.75 10.06 -15.66
N ILE A 342 -4.60 10.11 -16.34
CA ILE A 342 -3.66 11.23 -16.27
C ILE A 342 -3.84 12.16 -17.47
N THR A 343 -3.66 13.47 -17.26
CA THR A 343 -3.79 14.49 -18.30
C THR A 343 -2.48 15.27 -18.46
N ALA A 344 -1.98 15.40 -19.70
CA ALA A 344 -0.77 16.18 -19.98
C ALA A 344 -1.03 17.69 -19.87
N THR A 345 -0.25 18.42 -19.07
CA THR A 345 -0.45 19.88 -18.86
C THR A 345 0.21 20.75 -19.94
N LYS A 346 1.12 20.15 -20.72
CA LYS A 346 1.81 20.73 -21.88
C LYS A 346 2.13 19.62 -22.88
N ASP A 347 2.79 19.96 -23.99
CA ASP A 347 3.36 18.95 -24.86
C ASP A 347 4.49 18.23 -24.11
N THR A 348 4.31 16.94 -23.86
CA THR A 348 5.14 16.16 -22.92
C THR A 348 5.90 15.08 -23.66
N VAL A 349 7.21 14.98 -23.39
CA VAL A 349 8.08 13.96 -23.97
C VAL A 349 7.77 12.59 -23.38
N ILE A 350 7.79 11.56 -24.24
CA ILE A 350 7.67 10.16 -23.82
C ILE A 350 9.07 9.64 -23.49
N TYR A 351 9.21 8.99 -22.33
CA TYR A 351 10.43 8.31 -21.89
C TYR A 351 10.32 6.79 -22.10
N GLY A 352 11.45 6.15 -22.37
CA GLY A 352 11.56 4.69 -22.46
C GLY A 352 11.67 4.01 -21.09
N ASP A 353 11.62 2.68 -21.09
CA ASP A 353 11.79 1.83 -19.90
C ASP A 353 13.18 2.02 -19.27
N ASP A 354 14.19 2.41 -20.05
CA ASP A 354 15.53 2.76 -19.57
C ASP A 354 15.64 4.17 -18.97
N GLY A 355 14.54 4.91 -18.91
CA GLY A 355 14.47 6.27 -18.38
C GLY A 355 14.97 7.35 -19.34
N ASN A 356 15.40 7.01 -20.56
CA ASN A 356 15.86 7.98 -21.54
C ASN A 356 14.70 8.63 -22.31
N ALA A 357 14.85 9.90 -22.65
CA ALA A 357 13.88 10.63 -23.47
C ALA A 357 13.84 10.08 -24.90
N THR A 358 12.64 9.89 -25.45
CA THR A 358 12.43 9.51 -26.86
C THR A 358 12.19 10.75 -27.72
N SER A 359 12.13 10.57 -29.05
CA SER A 359 11.73 11.63 -29.98
C SER A 359 10.21 11.83 -30.07
N ARG A 360 9.42 11.11 -29.27
CA ARG A 360 7.95 11.12 -29.31
C ARG A 360 7.40 12.02 -28.20
N THR A 361 6.28 12.68 -28.47
CA THR A 361 5.56 13.50 -27.51
C THR A 361 4.07 13.14 -27.49
N VAL A 362 3.41 13.46 -26.38
CA VAL A 362 1.95 13.56 -26.30
C VAL A 362 1.56 15.04 -26.26
N ALA A 363 0.42 15.38 -26.87
CA ALA A 363 -0.05 16.77 -26.92
C ALA A 363 -0.62 17.23 -25.58
N LYS A 364 -0.50 18.52 -25.30
CA LYS A 364 -1.19 19.18 -24.18
C LYS A 364 -2.69 18.84 -24.17
N GLY A 365 -3.21 18.48 -23.00
CA GLY A 365 -4.61 18.15 -22.77
C GLY A 365 -5.00 16.73 -23.17
N SER A 366 -4.10 15.93 -23.73
CA SER A 366 -4.37 14.51 -23.96
C SER A 366 -4.50 13.75 -22.64
N GLN A 367 -5.46 12.82 -22.60
CA GLN A 367 -5.75 11.98 -21.44
C GLN A 367 -5.32 10.54 -21.72
N TRP A 368 -4.77 9.90 -20.70
CA TRP A 368 -4.25 8.53 -20.80
C TRP A 368 -4.66 7.72 -19.59
N ILE A 369 -5.19 6.53 -19.83
CA ILE A 369 -5.34 5.53 -18.77
C ILE A 369 -3.95 4.97 -18.50
N THR A 370 -3.49 5.10 -17.26
CA THR A 370 -2.27 4.47 -16.81
C THR A 370 -2.60 3.20 -16.05
N ASP A 371 -1.65 2.27 -16.01
CA ASP A 371 -1.78 1.02 -15.26
C ASP A 371 -0.58 0.79 -14.32
N ARG A 372 0.45 1.63 -14.44
CA ARG A 372 1.71 1.47 -13.73
C ARG A 372 2.38 2.81 -13.49
N ARG A 373 3.11 2.85 -12.39
CA ARG A 373 4.05 3.92 -12.06
C ARG A 373 5.43 3.37 -11.75
N SER A 374 6.42 4.21 -11.96
CA SER A 374 7.82 3.95 -11.66
C SER A 374 8.54 5.26 -11.33
N THR A 375 9.82 5.19 -11.02
CA THR A 375 10.71 6.35 -10.90
C THR A 375 11.72 6.28 -12.04
N ASN A 376 11.95 7.41 -12.69
CA ASN A 376 12.95 7.50 -13.75
C ASN A 376 14.34 7.23 -13.18
N ALA A 377 15.00 6.19 -13.69
CA ALA A 377 16.34 5.78 -13.28
C ALA A 377 17.42 6.86 -13.51
N VAL A 378 17.20 7.78 -14.45
CA VAL A 378 18.14 8.84 -14.81
C VAL A 378 17.85 10.14 -14.05
N THR A 379 16.58 10.52 -13.94
CA THR A 379 16.19 11.84 -13.37
C THR A 379 15.68 11.77 -11.94
N GLY A 380 15.35 10.59 -11.42
CA GLY A 380 14.72 10.41 -10.12
C GLY A 380 13.26 10.88 -10.05
N VAL A 381 12.68 11.33 -11.17
CA VAL A 381 11.30 11.85 -11.21
C VAL A 381 10.31 10.69 -11.40
N LYS A 382 9.18 10.73 -10.67
CA LYS A 382 8.08 9.77 -10.84
C LYS A 382 7.54 9.78 -12.27
N MET A 383 7.18 8.61 -12.78
CA MET A 383 6.64 8.42 -14.13
C MET A 383 5.44 7.47 -14.14
N TYR A 384 4.59 7.64 -15.16
CA TYR A 384 3.35 6.91 -15.36
C TYR A 384 3.33 6.28 -16.75
N ARG A 385 2.98 5.01 -16.82
CA ARG A 385 3.00 4.26 -18.08
C ARG A 385 1.78 4.59 -18.92
N ILE A 386 1.99 4.85 -20.20
CA ILE A 386 0.93 5.07 -21.19
C ILE A 386 0.96 4.04 -22.34
N GLY A 387 1.93 3.12 -22.31
CA GLY A 387 2.08 2.06 -23.29
C GLY A 387 3.33 1.23 -23.05
N THR A 388 3.61 0.30 -23.95
CA THR A 388 4.87 -0.46 -23.93
C THR A 388 6.03 0.49 -24.21
N ASN A 389 7.06 0.47 -23.35
CA ASN A 389 8.24 1.33 -23.47
C ASN A 389 7.87 2.83 -23.64
N ALA A 390 6.87 3.29 -22.89
CA ALA A 390 6.32 4.64 -23.00
C ALA A 390 5.81 5.15 -21.65
N TRP A 391 6.51 6.15 -21.12
CA TRP A 391 6.25 6.75 -19.81
C TRP A 391 6.17 8.28 -19.90
N LEU A 392 5.34 8.89 -19.05
CA LEU A 392 5.25 10.34 -18.87
C LEU A 392 5.65 10.71 -17.45
N THR A 393 6.39 11.81 -17.28
CA THR A 393 6.86 12.26 -15.95
C THR A 393 5.78 13.03 -15.19
N LYS A 394 5.61 12.76 -13.88
CA LYS A 394 4.66 13.42 -12.95
C LYS A 394 4.64 14.94 -13.08
N ALA A 395 5.81 15.57 -13.23
CA ALA A 395 5.96 17.02 -13.31
C ALA A 395 5.14 17.68 -14.44
N ASP A 396 4.76 16.90 -15.45
CA ASP A 396 4.07 17.37 -16.65
C ASP A 396 2.60 16.88 -16.72
N LEU A 397 2.06 16.36 -15.61
CA LEU A 397 0.75 15.70 -15.54
C LEU A 397 -0.16 16.29 -14.45
N THR A 398 -1.46 16.15 -14.65
CA THR A 398 -2.50 16.30 -13.61
C THR A 398 -3.35 15.02 -13.53
N GLY A 399 -4.04 14.78 -12.42
CA GLY A 399 -4.79 13.54 -12.17
C GLY A 399 -3.90 12.34 -11.86
N ALA A 400 -2.64 12.62 -11.49
CA ALA A 400 -1.59 11.65 -11.25
C ALA A 400 -1.12 11.75 -9.81
#